data_AF-A0A5C9AHA4-F1
#
_entry.id   AF-A0A5C9AHA4-F1
#
_cell.length_a   1.000
_cell.length_b   1.000
_cell.length_c   1.000
_cell.angle_alpha   90.00
_cell.angle_beta   90.00
_cell.angle_gamma   90.00
#
_symmetry.space_group_name_H-M   'P 1'
#
loop_
_entity.id
_entity.type
_entity.pdbx_description
1 polymer ?
#
loop_
_entity_poly.entity_id
_entity_poly.type
_entity_poly.pdbx_seq_one_letter_code
_entity_poly.pdbx_strand_id
1 'polypeptide(L)'
;MAYTILHLSRNNQRTHLIVDDVTTLPVMFATIYGMNELSKKSLGTQENILCSLRFFYVYYYKKHKQTFDYDFYRSGYNISCFIRELDGFFTYLLGKQHLSDETDIISNGFLHSALSRTNKSTYGNHVRNVGRFLKYLNYRYMNLAYQDMSPTEAHQINQANHRDLAARIKVFNRVEVSRNEPAHRYKSITSQQSIELTNMLIPSTPEFSDIETGELFTAVVNPQNPFDSGFQQYRNYLIHRLMFNYGLRVGEVQLLMKDCVGPTLPDSRGNIRFILIVQNLPDDVVDPRKQQPSLKTEHSQRQI
;
A
#
# COMPACT_ATOMS: atom_id res chain seq x y z
N MET A 1 8.33 13.70 -20.43
CA MET A 1 7.16 14.11 -19.63
C MET A 1 7.14 13.26 -18.37
N ALA A 2 7.02 13.92 -17.22
CA ALA A 2 7.01 13.29 -15.91
C ALA A 2 5.69 13.62 -15.20
N TYR A 3 5.32 12.78 -14.24
CA TYR A 3 4.10 12.93 -13.48
C TYR A 3 4.39 12.70 -12.00
N THR A 4 3.77 13.50 -11.14
CA THR A 4 3.94 13.44 -9.69
C THR A 4 2.60 13.14 -9.00
N ILE A 5 2.64 12.38 -7.90
CA ILE A 5 1.47 12.21 -7.02
C ILE A 5 1.48 13.35 -6.01
N LEU A 6 0.47 14.19 -6.07
CA LEU A 6 0.30 15.31 -5.15
C LEU A 6 -0.69 14.91 -4.05
N HIS A 7 -0.28 15.13 -2.79
CA HIS A 7 -1.09 14.83 -1.62
C HIS A 7 -1.75 16.12 -1.12
N LEU A 8 -3.07 16.22 -1.28
CA LEU A 8 -3.88 17.36 -0.85
C LEU A 8 -4.60 17.04 0.46
N SER A 9 -4.78 18.06 1.30
CA SER A 9 -5.65 18.02 2.47
C SER A 9 -6.55 19.26 2.45
N ARG A 10 -7.87 19.06 2.45
CA ARG A 10 -8.86 20.14 2.54
C ARG A 10 -9.99 19.70 3.48
N ASN A 11 -10.34 20.53 4.46
CA ASN A 11 -11.40 20.24 5.45
C ASN A 11 -11.24 18.85 6.09
N ASN A 12 -10.02 18.49 6.51
CA ASN A 12 -9.66 17.18 7.06
C ASN A 12 -9.85 15.97 6.10
N GLN A 13 -10.19 16.21 4.83
CA GLN A 13 -10.20 15.18 3.79
C GLN A 13 -8.87 15.20 3.04
N ARG A 14 -8.17 14.06 3.09
CA ARG A 14 -6.95 13.84 2.30
C ARG A 14 -7.31 13.23 0.95
N THR A 15 -6.71 13.73 -0.12
CA THR A 15 -6.89 13.21 -1.49
C THR A 15 -5.54 13.15 -2.20
N HIS A 16 -5.40 12.20 -3.11
CA HIS A 16 -4.20 12.05 -3.93
C HIS A 16 -4.56 12.24 -5.40
N LEU A 17 -3.74 13.01 -6.12
CA LEU A 17 -3.93 13.31 -7.54
C LEU A 17 -2.64 13.07 -8.31
N ILE A 18 -2.75 12.71 -9.58
CA ILE A 18 -1.60 12.68 -10.49
C ILE A 18 -1.59 14.01 -11.24
N VAL A 19 -0.45 14.68 -11.21
CA VAL A 19 -0.22 15.97 -11.87
C VAL A 19 0.84 15.78 -12.93
N ASP A 20 0.65 16.41 -14.09
CA ASP A 20 1.68 16.54 -15.10
C ASP A 20 2.68 17.61 -14.68
N ASP A 21 3.96 17.26 -14.63
CA ASP A 21 5.01 18.17 -14.16
C ASP A 21 5.30 19.31 -15.16
N VAL A 22 4.87 19.19 -16.43
CA VAL A 22 5.06 20.24 -17.45
C VAL A 22 3.94 21.28 -17.38
N THR A 23 2.68 20.84 -17.45
CA THR A 23 1.54 21.77 -17.42
C THR A 23 1.12 22.17 -16.01
N THR A 24 1.59 21.44 -14.99
CA THR A 24 1.15 21.52 -13.58
C THR A 24 -0.35 21.24 -13.37
N LEU A 25 -1.02 20.69 -14.39
CA LEU A 25 -2.44 20.37 -14.35
C LEU A 25 -2.67 18.92 -13.91
N PRO A 26 -3.78 18.63 -13.22
CA PRO A 26 -4.18 17.27 -12.92
C PRO A 26 -4.44 16.47 -14.19
N VAL A 27 -4.00 15.21 -14.19
CA VAL A 27 -4.33 14.24 -15.24
C VAL A 27 -5.83 13.97 -15.19
N MET A 28 -6.55 14.27 -16.28
CA MET A 28 -8.00 14.39 -16.28
C MET A 28 -8.68 13.07 -15.93
N PHE A 29 -8.42 12.01 -16.69
CA PHE A 29 -9.15 10.75 -16.50
C PHE A 29 -8.77 10.04 -15.20
N ALA A 30 -7.49 10.13 -14.80
CA ALA A 30 -7.04 9.62 -13.51
C ALA A 30 -7.65 10.40 -12.33
N THR A 31 -7.82 11.72 -12.45
CA THR A 31 -8.46 12.56 -11.43
C THR A 31 -9.94 12.20 -11.26
N ILE A 32 -10.68 12.07 -12.36
CA ILE A 32 -12.09 11.67 -12.32
C ILE A 32 -12.24 10.27 -11.70
N TYR A 33 -11.37 9.33 -12.05
CA TYR A 33 -11.34 8.01 -11.41
C TYR A 33 -11.01 8.09 -9.91
N GLY A 34 -10.05 8.95 -9.54
CA GLY A 34 -9.68 9.24 -8.17
C GLY A 34 -10.88 9.69 -7.34
N MET A 35 -11.61 10.68 -7.83
CA MET A 35 -12.78 11.26 -7.15
C MET A 35 -13.96 10.29 -7.04
N ASN A 36 -14.24 9.51 -8.09
CA ASN A 36 -15.44 8.67 -8.13
C ASN A 36 -15.25 7.28 -7.50
N GLU A 37 -14.06 6.69 -7.62
CA GLU A 37 -13.81 5.30 -7.24
C GLU A 37 -12.74 5.15 -6.15
N LEU A 38 -11.68 5.97 -6.17
CA LEU A 38 -10.60 5.83 -5.20
C LEU A 38 -10.88 6.53 -3.87
N SER A 39 -11.67 7.60 -3.86
CA SER A 39 -12.12 8.31 -2.66
C SER A 39 -12.78 7.39 -1.61
N LYS A 40 -13.38 6.29 -2.06
CA LYS A 40 -14.02 5.24 -1.24
C LYS A 40 -13.02 4.24 -0.62
N LYS A 41 -11.71 4.39 -0.88
CA LYS A 41 -10.65 3.46 -0.45
C LYS A 41 -9.73 4.12 0.56
N SER A 42 -9.02 3.32 1.35
CA SER A 42 -7.98 3.83 2.26
C SER A 42 -6.85 4.52 1.48
N LEU A 43 -6.26 5.57 2.06
CA LEU A 43 -5.25 6.42 1.42
C LEU A 43 -4.08 5.63 0.85
N GLY A 44 -3.51 4.68 1.61
CA GLY A 44 -2.42 3.83 1.11
C GLY A 44 -2.82 2.96 -0.10
N THR A 45 -4.11 2.57 -0.19
CA THR A 45 -4.63 1.88 -1.38
C THR A 45 -4.77 2.83 -2.56
N GLN A 46 -5.25 4.05 -2.33
CA GLN A 46 -5.32 5.10 -3.35
C GLN A 46 -3.93 5.38 -3.92
N GLU A 47 -2.94 5.61 -3.05
CA GLU A 47 -1.55 5.90 -3.40
C GLU A 47 -0.93 4.77 -4.25
N ASN A 48 -1.11 3.51 -3.85
CA ASN A 48 -0.62 2.36 -4.62
C ASN A 48 -1.25 2.29 -6.02
N ILE A 49 -2.57 2.53 -6.12
CA ILE A 49 -3.26 2.57 -7.41
C ILE A 49 -2.74 3.73 -8.27
N LEU A 50 -2.65 4.94 -7.73
CA LEU A 50 -2.16 6.11 -8.45
C LEU A 50 -0.69 5.96 -8.87
N CYS A 51 0.15 5.31 -8.06
CA CYS A 51 1.52 4.97 -8.44
C CYS A 51 1.55 4.05 -9.67
N SER A 52 0.64 3.06 -9.72
CA SER A 52 0.47 2.18 -10.88
C SER A 52 0.05 2.96 -12.13
N LEU A 53 -0.91 3.90 -11.98
CA LEU A 53 -1.37 4.73 -13.08
C LEU A 53 -0.25 5.67 -13.55
N ARG A 54 0.48 6.31 -12.63
CA ARG A 54 1.64 7.16 -12.95
C ARG A 54 2.66 6.43 -13.82
N PHE A 55 3.02 5.19 -13.45
CA PHE A 55 3.92 4.38 -14.27
C PHE A 55 3.36 4.11 -15.67
N PHE A 56 2.06 3.88 -15.79
CA PHE A 56 1.42 3.68 -17.09
C PHE A 56 1.41 4.95 -17.94
N TYR A 57 1.11 6.11 -17.37
CA TYR A 57 1.14 7.38 -18.10
C TYR A 57 2.54 7.74 -18.59
N VAL A 58 3.57 7.53 -17.74
CA VAL A 58 4.96 7.69 -18.13
C VAL A 58 5.31 6.73 -19.26
N TYR A 59 5.01 5.43 -19.11
CA TYR A 59 5.23 4.41 -20.14
C TYR A 59 4.59 4.80 -21.48
N TYR A 60 3.30 5.15 -21.46
CA TYR A 60 2.53 5.47 -22.64
C TYR A 60 3.14 6.66 -23.38
N TYR A 61 3.50 7.72 -22.66
CA TYR A 61 4.17 8.87 -23.24
C TYR A 61 5.55 8.52 -23.80
N LYS A 62 6.36 7.73 -23.08
CA LYS A 62 7.69 7.32 -23.58
C LYS A 62 7.56 6.56 -24.91
N LYS A 63 6.53 5.72 -25.07
CA LYS A 63 6.29 4.92 -26.27
C LYS A 63 5.73 5.71 -27.46
N HIS A 64 4.65 6.48 -27.23
CA HIS A 64 3.88 7.12 -28.32
C HIS A 64 4.20 8.60 -28.52
N LYS A 65 4.94 9.22 -27.59
CA LYS A 65 5.21 10.66 -27.53
C LYS A 65 3.95 11.52 -27.51
N GLN A 66 2.83 10.93 -27.09
CA GLN A 66 1.53 11.55 -26.90
C GLN A 66 1.01 11.17 -25.52
N THR A 67 0.14 12.02 -24.94
CA THR A 67 -0.44 11.72 -23.62
C THR A 67 -1.58 10.73 -23.77
N PHE A 68 -1.74 9.86 -22.77
CA PHE A 68 -2.86 8.91 -22.73
C PHE A 68 -4.21 9.64 -22.79
N ASP A 69 -4.36 10.75 -22.07
CA ASP A 69 -5.60 11.54 -22.05
C ASP A 69 -5.97 12.06 -23.45
N TYR A 70 -4.98 12.58 -24.19
CA TYR A 70 -5.19 13.07 -25.55
C TYR A 70 -5.63 11.95 -26.49
N ASP A 71 -4.93 10.82 -26.48
CA ASP A 71 -5.24 9.69 -27.37
C ASP A 71 -6.56 9.02 -27.00
N PHE A 72 -6.89 8.94 -25.71
CA PHE A 72 -8.16 8.36 -25.26
C PHE A 72 -9.35 9.23 -25.67
N TYR A 73 -9.21 10.55 -25.62
CA TYR A 73 -10.19 11.46 -26.18
C TYR A 73 -10.32 11.27 -27.71
N ARG A 74 -9.19 11.23 -28.42
CA ARG A 74 -9.14 11.06 -29.88
C ARG A 74 -9.68 9.72 -30.37
N SER A 75 -9.61 8.66 -29.55
CA SER A 75 -10.17 7.34 -29.88
C SER A 75 -11.68 7.23 -29.70
N GLY A 76 -12.36 8.35 -29.40
CA GLY A 76 -13.79 8.34 -29.05
C GLY A 76 -14.02 7.57 -27.74
N TYR A 77 -13.10 7.68 -26.78
CA TYR A 77 -13.17 6.96 -25.49
C TYR A 77 -13.22 5.43 -25.60
N ASN A 78 -12.84 4.85 -26.74
CA ASN A 78 -12.74 3.41 -26.89
C ASN A 78 -11.41 2.91 -26.32
N ILE A 79 -11.47 1.97 -25.36
CA ILE A 79 -10.27 1.47 -24.68
C ILE A 79 -9.52 0.37 -25.46
N SER A 80 -10.07 -0.14 -26.57
CA SER A 80 -9.57 -1.35 -27.25
C SER A 80 -8.08 -1.32 -27.61
N CYS A 81 -7.56 -0.19 -28.10
CA CYS A 81 -6.14 -0.04 -28.41
C CYS A 81 -5.27 -0.03 -27.14
N PHE A 82 -5.75 0.57 -26.05
CA PHE A 82 -5.01 0.66 -24.78
C PHE A 82 -4.95 -0.67 -24.03
N ILE A 83 -5.89 -1.60 -24.26
CA ILE A 83 -5.80 -2.96 -23.70
C ILE A 83 -4.55 -3.67 -24.23
N ARG A 84 -4.20 -3.44 -25.51
CA ARG A 84 -3.03 -4.04 -26.17
C ARG A 84 -1.70 -3.52 -25.61
N GLU A 85 -1.71 -2.36 -24.98
CA GLU A 85 -0.54 -1.74 -24.36
C GLU A 85 -0.11 -2.43 -23.05
N LEU A 86 -0.99 -3.24 -22.44
CA LEU A 86 -0.71 -3.87 -21.14
C LEU A 86 0.49 -4.83 -21.16
N ASP A 87 0.74 -5.53 -22.27
CA ASP A 87 1.88 -6.44 -22.39
C ASP A 87 3.20 -5.65 -22.45
N GLY A 88 3.21 -4.59 -23.26
CA GLY A 88 4.37 -3.70 -23.35
C GLY A 88 4.63 -2.96 -22.04
N PHE A 89 3.57 -2.56 -21.34
CA PHE A 89 3.68 -1.97 -19.99
C PHE A 89 4.25 -2.96 -18.98
N PHE A 90 3.82 -4.22 -19.01
CA PHE A 90 4.37 -5.26 -18.14
C PHE A 90 5.86 -5.49 -18.42
N THR A 91 6.26 -5.57 -19.70
CA THR A 91 7.67 -5.68 -20.10
C THR A 91 8.49 -4.46 -19.65
N TYR A 92 7.94 -3.25 -19.77
CA TYR A 92 8.56 -2.02 -19.28
C TYR A 92 8.82 -2.06 -17.77
N LEU A 93 7.87 -2.57 -16.98
CA LEU A 93 8.05 -2.78 -15.54
C LEU A 93 9.12 -3.83 -15.25
N LEU A 94 9.14 -4.94 -15.99
CA LEU A 94 10.14 -6.00 -15.83
C LEU A 94 11.56 -5.51 -16.09
N GLY A 95 11.73 -4.67 -17.12
CA GLY A 95 12.99 -4.00 -17.41
C GLY A 95 13.38 -2.93 -16.39
N LYS A 96 12.59 -2.70 -15.34
CA LYS A 96 12.78 -1.66 -14.31
C LYS A 96 12.90 -0.25 -14.88
N GLN A 97 12.40 -0.01 -16.08
CA GLN A 97 12.55 1.27 -16.78
C GLN A 97 11.67 2.38 -16.18
N HIS A 98 10.79 2.04 -15.23
CA HIS A 98 10.03 2.98 -14.40
C HIS A 98 10.85 3.56 -13.24
N LEU A 99 12.03 3.00 -12.96
CA LEU A 99 13.00 3.53 -11.99
C LEU A 99 14.07 4.39 -12.65
N SER A 100 13.99 4.58 -13.97
CA SER A 100 14.97 5.28 -14.77
C SER A 100 14.34 6.54 -15.39
N ASP A 101 15.13 7.61 -15.38
CA ASP A 101 14.75 8.93 -15.91
C ASP A 101 14.93 9.04 -17.43
N GLU A 102 15.34 7.96 -18.09
CA GLU A 102 15.57 7.91 -19.55
C GLU A 102 14.29 8.27 -20.33
N THR A 103 14.42 9.10 -21.37
CA THR A 103 13.27 9.63 -22.11
C THR A 103 12.60 8.60 -23.02
N ASP A 104 13.34 7.58 -23.41
CA ASP A 104 12.94 6.57 -24.38
C ASP A 104 12.85 5.19 -23.74
N ILE A 105 11.99 4.35 -24.31
CA ILE A 105 11.94 2.94 -23.92
C ILE A 105 13.16 2.27 -24.52
N ILE A 106 14.09 1.87 -23.67
CA ILE A 106 15.27 1.15 -24.10
C ILE A 106 14.81 -0.26 -24.49
N SER A 107 15.05 -0.65 -25.75
CA SER A 107 14.90 -2.02 -26.19
C SER A 107 16.04 -2.85 -25.60
N ASN A 108 15.92 -3.16 -24.31
CA ASN A 108 16.74 -4.20 -23.71
C ASN A 108 16.24 -5.50 -24.33
N GLY A 109 16.91 -5.96 -25.39
CA GLY A 109 16.66 -7.28 -25.99
C GLY A 109 16.53 -8.25 -24.84
N PHE A 110 15.36 -8.86 -24.69
CA PHE A 110 14.89 -9.55 -23.48
C PHE A 110 16.01 -10.34 -22.80
N LEU A 111 16.77 -9.69 -21.91
CA LEU A 111 17.59 -10.39 -20.96
C LEU A 111 16.55 -10.96 -20.01
N HIS A 112 16.08 -12.16 -20.35
CA HIS A 112 15.26 -13.03 -19.53
C HIS A 112 16.04 -13.34 -18.23
N SER A 113 16.27 -12.32 -17.41
CA SER A 113 16.45 -12.52 -15.99
C SER A 113 15.20 -13.24 -15.53
N ALA A 114 15.40 -14.44 -15.01
CA ALA A 114 14.30 -15.33 -14.66
C ALA A 114 13.30 -14.57 -13.79
N LEU A 115 12.04 -14.49 -14.22
CA LEU A 115 11.01 -13.69 -13.55
C LEU A 115 10.87 -14.13 -12.11
N SER A 116 11.17 -13.25 -11.16
CA SER A 116 11.00 -13.58 -9.74
C SER A 116 9.51 -13.59 -9.35
N ARG A 117 9.12 -14.40 -8.37
CA ARG A 117 7.76 -14.44 -7.82
C ARG A 117 7.34 -13.08 -7.26
N THR A 118 8.29 -12.39 -6.62
CA THR A 118 8.07 -11.04 -6.09
C THR A 118 7.82 -10.04 -7.21
N ASN A 119 8.63 -10.06 -8.28
CA ASN A 119 8.42 -9.18 -9.44
C ASN A 119 7.09 -9.49 -10.14
N LYS A 120 6.74 -10.76 -10.32
CA LYS A 120 5.43 -11.16 -10.88
C LYS A 120 4.28 -10.61 -10.04
N SER A 121 4.35 -10.75 -8.72
CA SER A 121 3.31 -10.28 -7.81
C SER A 121 3.14 -8.76 -7.89
N THR A 122 4.24 -8.02 -7.73
CA THR A 122 4.27 -6.56 -7.69
C THR A 122 3.89 -5.95 -9.05
N TYR A 123 4.57 -6.33 -10.12
CA TYR A 123 4.29 -5.77 -11.45
C TYR A 123 2.95 -6.25 -12.01
N GLY A 124 2.56 -7.49 -11.72
CA GLY A 124 1.22 -7.97 -11.99
C GLY A 124 0.15 -7.15 -11.26
N ASN A 125 0.44 -6.66 -10.05
CA ASN A 125 -0.48 -5.77 -9.34
C ASN A 125 -0.62 -4.41 -10.02
N HIS A 126 0.48 -3.82 -10.50
CA HIS A 126 0.42 -2.58 -11.27
C HIS A 126 -0.43 -2.75 -12.54
N VAL A 127 -0.22 -3.81 -13.31
CA VAL A 127 -1.03 -4.12 -14.50
C VAL A 127 -2.51 -4.30 -14.13
N ARG A 128 -2.83 -4.99 -13.04
CA ARG A 128 -4.21 -5.14 -12.56
C ARG A 128 -4.85 -3.81 -12.16
N ASN A 129 -4.09 -2.91 -11.53
CA ASN A 129 -4.59 -1.58 -11.16
C ASN A 129 -4.89 -0.74 -12.40
N VAL A 130 -4.01 -0.76 -13.42
CA VAL A 130 -4.26 -0.12 -14.71
C VAL A 130 -5.47 -0.77 -15.40
N GLY A 131 -5.59 -2.09 -15.37
CA GLY A 131 -6.75 -2.79 -15.92
C GLY A 131 -8.07 -2.39 -15.23
N ARG A 132 -8.07 -2.20 -13.90
CA ARG A 132 -9.26 -1.67 -13.19
C ARG A 132 -9.61 -0.25 -13.64
N PHE A 133 -8.61 0.58 -13.88
CA PHE A 133 -8.81 1.92 -14.42
C PHE A 133 -9.39 1.89 -15.85
N LEU A 134 -8.84 1.06 -16.76
CA LEU A 134 -9.41 0.90 -18.11
C LEU A 134 -10.84 0.35 -18.07
N LYS A 135 -11.13 -0.61 -17.18
CA LYS A 135 -12.49 -1.11 -16.96
C LYS A 135 -13.45 0.02 -16.55
N TYR A 136 -13.01 0.89 -15.64
CA TYR A 136 -13.78 2.07 -15.24
C TYR A 136 -14.02 3.02 -16.40
N LEU A 137 -13.00 3.32 -17.21
CA LEU A 137 -13.15 4.17 -18.40
C LEU A 137 -14.17 3.60 -19.39
N ASN A 138 -14.09 2.31 -19.68
CA ASN A 138 -15.04 1.63 -20.57
C ASN A 138 -16.47 1.73 -20.03
N TYR A 139 -16.67 1.47 -18.73
CA TYR A 139 -18.00 1.60 -18.11
C TYR A 139 -18.53 3.04 -18.18
N ARG A 140 -17.68 4.03 -17.89
CA ARG A 140 -18.09 5.43 -17.79
C ARG A 140 -18.33 6.10 -19.14
N TYR A 141 -17.53 5.78 -20.16
CA TYR A 141 -17.51 6.52 -21.42
C TYR A 141 -18.03 5.74 -22.64
N MET A 142 -18.12 4.42 -22.59
CA MET A 142 -18.71 3.63 -23.69
C MET A 142 -20.23 3.48 -23.48
N ASN A 143 -20.95 4.61 -23.55
CA ASN A 143 -22.41 4.72 -23.45
C ASN A 143 -22.92 5.97 -24.20
N LEU A 144 -24.24 6.09 -24.32
CA LEU A 144 -24.92 7.13 -25.09
C LEU A 144 -24.65 8.58 -24.65
N ALA A 145 -24.20 8.81 -23.41
CA ALA A 145 -23.90 10.17 -22.96
C ALA A 145 -22.58 10.72 -23.53
N TYR A 146 -21.70 9.83 -24.01
CA TYR A 146 -20.36 10.18 -24.48
C TYR A 146 -20.06 9.69 -25.90
N GLN A 147 -20.95 8.89 -26.48
CA GLN A 147 -20.79 8.27 -27.79
C GLN A 147 -21.90 8.71 -28.73
N ASP A 148 -21.53 9.08 -29.94
CA ASP A 148 -22.47 9.33 -31.04
C ASP A 148 -22.67 8.03 -31.84
N MET A 149 -23.30 7.04 -31.19
CA MET A 149 -23.60 5.73 -31.78
C MET A 149 -24.88 5.15 -31.18
N SER A 150 -25.40 4.08 -31.79
CA SER A 150 -26.62 3.45 -31.27
C SER A 150 -26.40 2.78 -29.91
N PRO A 151 -27.47 2.63 -29.09
CA PRO A 151 -27.36 1.97 -27.78
C PRO A 151 -26.80 0.54 -27.89
N THR A 152 -27.18 -0.16 -28.95
CA THR A 152 -26.76 -1.53 -29.23
C THR A 152 -25.28 -1.60 -29.56
N GLU A 153 -24.77 -0.71 -30.40
CA GLU A 153 -23.34 -0.64 -30.75
C GLU A 153 -22.48 -0.30 -29.53
N ALA A 154 -22.87 0.73 -28.77
CA ALA A 154 -22.17 1.10 -27.54
C ALA A 154 -22.10 -0.06 -26.55
N HIS A 155 -23.22 -0.79 -26.39
CA HIS A 155 -23.28 -1.96 -25.53
C HIS A 155 -22.38 -3.11 -26.02
N GLN A 156 -22.38 -3.39 -27.33
CA GLN A 156 -21.53 -4.42 -27.93
C GLN A 156 -20.04 -4.11 -27.76
N ILE A 157 -19.62 -2.87 -28.03
CA ILE A 157 -18.23 -2.43 -27.84
C ILE A 157 -17.85 -2.51 -26.36
N ASN A 158 -18.73 -2.04 -25.46
CA ASN A 158 -18.50 -2.11 -24.02
C ASN A 158 -18.26 -3.56 -23.57
N GLN A 159 -19.12 -4.50 -23.99
CA GLN A 159 -18.98 -5.91 -23.66
C GLN A 159 -17.72 -6.52 -24.29
N ALA A 160 -17.40 -6.20 -25.54
CA ALA A 160 -16.21 -6.70 -26.22
C ALA A 160 -14.93 -6.27 -25.48
N ASN A 161 -14.83 -4.97 -25.16
CA ASN A 161 -13.73 -4.41 -24.37
C ASN A 161 -13.63 -5.06 -22.99
N HIS A 162 -14.76 -5.31 -22.32
CA HIS A 162 -14.77 -5.98 -21.02
C HIS A 162 -14.19 -7.40 -21.10
N ARG A 163 -14.61 -8.18 -22.12
CA ARG A 163 -14.12 -9.55 -22.34
C ARG A 163 -12.64 -9.58 -22.70
N ASP A 164 -12.20 -8.71 -23.61
CA ASP A 164 -10.79 -8.63 -24.03
C ASP A 164 -9.88 -8.24 -22.87
N LEU A 165 -10.27 -7.21 -22.09
CA LEU A 165 -9.51 -6.80 -20.91
C LEU A 165 -9.43 -7.91 -19.86
N ALA A 166 -10.52 -8.62 -19.60
CA ALA A 166 -10.53 -9.74 -18.67
C ALA A 166 -9.63 -10.89 -19.16
N ALA A 167 -9.66 -11.21 -20.44
CA ALA A 167 -8.79 -12.21 -21.07
C ALA A 167 -7.31 -11.80 -20.93
N ARG A 168 -6.98 -10.55 -21.26
CA ARG A 168 -5.63 -9.98 -21.16
C ARG A 168 -5.10 -10.03 -19.73
N ILE A 169 -5.89 -9.61 -18.74
CA ILE A 169 -5.50 -9.68 -17.32
C ILE A 169 -5.21 -11.13 -16.88
N LYS A 170 -5.98 -12.10 -17.40
CA LYS A 170 -5.81 -13.52 -17.07
C LYS A 170 -4.48 -14.10 -17.59
N VAL A 171 -3.95 -13.58 -18.69
CA VAL A 171 -2.64 -13.98 -19.23
C VAL A 171 -1.52 -13.72 -18.20
N PHE A 172 -1.52 -12.55 -17.55
CA PHE A 172 -0.48 -12.21 -16.55
C PHE A 172 -0.47 -13.14 -15.34
N ASN A 173 -1.62 -13.71 -14.97
CA ASN A 173 -1.68 -14.70 -13.88
C ASN A 173 -0.97 -16.01 -14.26
N ARG A 174 -0.92 -16.35 -15.55
CA ARG A 174 -0.33 -17.58 -16.07
C ARG A 174 1.18 -17.50 -16.34
N VAL A 175 1.78 -16.32 -16.31
CA VAL A 175 3.23 -16.15 -16.56
C VAL A 175 4.04 -16.98 -15.56
N GLU A 176 4.91 -17.85 -16.06
CA GLU A 176 5.73 -18.71 -15.20
C GLU A 176 6.81 -17.90 -14.47
N VAL A 177 7.15 -18.34 -13.26
CA VAL A 177 8.23 -17.76 -12.44
C VAL A 177 9.41 -18.71 -12.40
N SER A 178 10.60 -18.18 -12.12
CA SER A 178 11.79 -18.99 -11.94
C SER A 178 11.57 -20.08 -10.88
N ARG A 179 11.89 -21.33 -11.23
CA ARG A 179 11.84 -22.45 -10.28
C ARG A 179 13.06 -22.48 -9.34
N ASN A 180 14.12 -21.74 -9.66
CA ASN A 180 15.37 -21.69 -8.92
C ASN A 180 15.47 -20.49 -7.96
N GLU A 181 14.34 -19.90 -7.57
CA GLU A 181 14.36 -18.83 -6.56
C GLU A 181 14.83 -19.36 -5.20
N PRO A 182 15.75 -18.66 -4.51
CA PRO A 182 16.00 -18.92 -3.10
C PRO A 182 14.67 -18.89 -2.38
N ALA A 183 14.34 -19.95 -1.65
CA ALA A 183 13.16 -19.95 -0.81
C ALA A 183 13.24 -18.70 0.08
N HIS A 184 12.21 -17.84 0.05
CA HIS A 184 12.01 -16.76 1.01
C HIS A 184 11.82 -17.42 2.40
N ARG A 185 12.92 -17.87 3.01
CA ARG A 185 12.94 -18.77 4.20
C ARG A 185 12.63 -18.03 5.49
N TYR A 186 12.73 -16.71 5.51
CA TYR A 186 12.48 -15.92 6.72
C TYR A 186 11.12 -15.24 6.67
N LYS A 187 10.06 -16.04 6.76
CA LYS A 187 8.69 -15.52 6.98
C LYS A 187 8.38 -15.33 8.46
N SER A 188 9.12 -16.00 9.32
CA SER A 188 8.99 -16.00 10.78
C SER A 188 10.35 -16.25 11.40
N ILE A 189 10.48 -15.90 12.68
CA ILE A 189 11.63 -16.26 13.50
C ILE A 189 11.41 -17.63 14.12
N THR A 190 12.48 -18.39 14.32
CA THR A 190 12.44 -19.64 15.11
C THR A 190 12.32 -19.30 16.60
N SER A 191 11.97 -20.30 17.44
CA SER A 191 11.93 -20.11 18.89
C SER A 191 13.27 -19.63 19.44
N GLN A 192 14.39 -20.15 18.93
CA GLN A 192 15.72 -19.72 19.33
C GLN A 192 15.99 -18.25 18.97
N GLN A 193 15.68 -17.86 17.73
CA GLN A 193 15.82 -16.47 17.28
C GLN A 193 14.92 -15.51 18.09
N SER A 194 13.75 -15.97 18.52
CA SER A 194 12.87 -15.19 19.40
C SER A 194 13.46 -14.96 20.78
N ILE A 195 14.12 -15.97 21.36
CA ILE A 195 14.79 -15.85 22.65
C ILE A 195 15.95 -14.85 22.52
N GLU A 196 16.78 -15.00 21.49
CA GLU A 196 17.90 -14.10 21.23
C GLU A 196 17.45 -12.66 21.00
N LEU A 197 16.41 -12.45 20.18
CA LEU A 197 15.84 -11.12 19.95
C LEU A 197 15.27 -10.51 21.23
N THR A 198 14.60 -11.32 22.06
CA THR A 198 14.05 -10.86 23.34
C THR A 198 15.19 -10.42 24.26
N ASN A 199 16.24 -11.23 24.41
CA ASN A 199 17.41 -10.91 25.24
C ASN A 199 18.13 -9.64 24.76
N MET A 200 18.29 -9.50 23.45
CA MET A 200 18.87 -8.31 22.84
C MET A 200 18.07 -7.05 23.18
N LEU A 201 16.74 -7.13 23.27
CA LEU A 201 15.88 -5.98 23.52
C LEU A 201 15.62 -5.67 25.00
N ILE A 202 16.06 -6.51 25.94
CA ILE A 202 15.89 -6.24 27.38
C ILE A 202 16.53 -4.88 27.73
N PRO A 203 15.80 -3.94 28.35
CA PRO A 203 16.37 -2.65 28.74
C PRO A 203 17.42 -2.81 29.84
N SER A 204 18.45 -1.97 29.79
CA SER A 204 19.34 -1.74 30.92
C SER A 204 18.53 -1.11 32.05
N THR A 205 18.75 -1.59 33.27
CA THR A 205 18.07 -1.10 34.48
C THR A 205 19.03 -0.23 35.27
N PRO A 206 18.64 1.02 35.61
CA PRO A 206 19.43 1.84 36.52
C PRO A 206 19.39 1.26 37.94
N GLU A 207 20.30 1.71 38.79
CA GLU A 207 20.22 1.42 40.22
C GLU A 207 18.98 2.10 40.81
N PHE A 208 18.20 1.37 41.61
CA PHE A 208 17.07 1.92 42.34
C PHE A 208 16.83 1.15 43.64
N SER A 209 16.18 1.79 44.60
CA SER A 209 15.68 1.11 45.80
C SER A 209 14.18 0.93 45.70
N ASP A 210 13.70 -0.27 45.99
CA ASP A 210 12.28 -0.53 46.09
C ASP A 210 11.68 0.23 47.29
N ILE A 211 10.57 0.93 47.05
CA ILE A 211 9.96 1.83 48.03
C ILE A 211 9.25 1.04 49.13
N GLU A 212 8.74 -0.15 48.83
CA GLU A 212 7.98 -0.99 49.75
C GLU A 212 8.88 -1.91 50.56
N THR A 213 9.91 -2.50 49.94
CA THR A 213 10.80 -3.47 50.59
C THR A 213 12.12 -2.87 51.07
N GLY A 214 12.51 -1.69 50.57
CA GLY A 214 13.80 -1.06 50.86
C GLY A 214 15.00 -1.78 50.22
N GLU A 215 14.77 -2.79 49.38
CA GLU A 215 15.82 -3.55 48.71
C GLU A 215 16.53 -2.70 47.65
N LEU A 216 17.87 -2.70 47.67
CA LEU A 216 18.69 -2.02 46.67
C LEU A 216 18.92 -2.93 45.46
N PHE A 217 18.39 -2.53 44.32
CA PHE A 217 18.64 -3.16 43.04
C PHE A 217 19.80 -2.45 42.34
N THR A 218 20.91 -3.14 42.15
CA THR A 218 22.09 -2.60 41.45
C THR A 218 21.83 -2.44 39.96
N ALA A 219 22.54 -1.47 39.34
CA ALA A 219 22.41 -1.24 37.91
C ALA A 219 22.82 -2.46 37.09
N VAL A 220 21.99 -2.84 36.12
CA VAL A 220 22.28 -3.91 35.15
C VAL A 220 22.31 -3.31 33.75
N VAL A 221 23.48 -3.37 33.12
CA VAL A 221 23.67 -2.90 31.74
C VAL A 221 23.50 -4.06 30.78
N ASN A 222 22.65 -3.91 29.77
CA ASN A 222 22.54 -4.86 28.67
C ASN A 222 23.41 -4.41 27.48
N PRO A 223 24.61 -5.00 27.27
CA PRO A 223 25.50 -4.61 26.19
C PRO A 223 25.00 -5.04 24.80
N GLN A 224 24.01 -5.92 24.73
CA GLN A 224 23.43 -6.38 23.45
C GLN A 224 22.34 -5.45 22.93
N ASN A 225 21.82 -4.55 23.78
CA ASN A 225 20.74 -3.66 23.37
C ASN A 225 21.26 -2.62 22.37
N PRO A 226 20.70 -2.53 21.14
CA PRO A 226 21.22 -1.64 20.11
C PRO A 226 20.82 -0.17 20.31
N PHE A 227 20.05 0.16 21.36
CA PHE A 227 19.60 1.52 21.63
C PHE A 227 20.33 2.09 22.83
N ASP A 228 20.91 3.28 22.69
CA ASP A 228 21.73 3.87 23.76
C ASP A 228 20.89 4.43 24.92
N SER A 229 19.74 5.05 24.61
CA SER A 229 18.92 5.70 25.65
C SER A 229 17.94 4.73 26.31
N GLY A 230 17.86 4.78 27.65
CA GLY A 230 16.91 3.96 28.41
C GLY A 230 15.47 4.12 27.93
N PHE A 231 15.04 5.34 27.61
CA PHE A 231 13.71 5.58 27.04
C PHE A 231 13.47 4.78 25.74
N GLN A 232 14.41 4.79 24.79
CA GLN A 232 14.27 4.02 23.55
C GLN A 232 14.30 2.52 23.82
N GLN A 233 15.15 2.06 24.74
CA GLN A 233 15.22 0.65 25.13
C GLN A 233 13.86 0.16 25.67
N TYR A 234 13.31 0.84 26.69
CA TYR A 234 12.00 0.49 27.26
C TYR A 234 10.87 0.59 26.24
N ARG A 235 10.81 1.68 25.46
CA ARG A 235 9.79 1.86 24.43
C ARG A 235 9.81 0.72 23.41
N ASN A 236 10.98 0.41 22.86
CA ASN A 236 11.11 -0.61 21.81
C ASN A 236 10.92 -2.02 22.37
N TYR A 237 11.34 -2.28 23.61
CA TYR A 237 11.04 -3.52 24.33
C TYR A 237 9.53 -3.73 24.49
N LEU A 238 8.79 -2.72 24.96
CA LEU A 238 7.33 -2.79 25.11
C LEU A 238 6.64 -3.01 23.77
N ILE A 239 7.02 -2.27 22.73
CA ILE A 239 6.50 -2.46 21.36
C ILE A 239 6.73 -3.91 20.92
N HIS A 240 7.94 -4.44 21.08
CA HIS A 240 8.26 -5.82 20.72
C HIS A 240 7.38 -6.83 21.49
N ARG A 241 7.24 -6.69 22.81
CA ARG A 241 6.42 -7.58 23.64
C ARG A 241 4.95 -7.54 23.21
N LEU A 242 4.42 -6.36 22.92
CA LEU A 242 3.04 -6.19 22.46
C LEU A 242 2.81 -6.83 21.09
N MET A 243 3.73 -6.61 20.14
CA MET A 243 3.64 -7.22 18.80
C MET A 243 3.80 -8.73 18.86
N PHE A 244 4.76 -9.24 19.63
CA PHE A 244 5.10 -10.65 19.67
C PHE A 244 4.05 -11.48 20.42
N ASN A 245 3.62 -11.04 21.60
CA ASN A 245 2.70 -11.82 22.43
C ASN A 245 1.25 -11.74 21.93
N TYR A 246 0.83 -10.60 21.37
CA TYR A 246 -0.55 -10.37 20.97
C TYR A 246 -0.77 -10.31 19.45
N GLY A 247 0.30 -10.46 18.66
CA GLY A 247 0.22 -10.41 17.20
C GLY A 247 -0.28 -9.06 16.69
N LEU A 248 0.06 -7.97 17.40
CA LEU A 248 -0.29 -6.62 16.98
C LEU A 248 0.55 -6.22 15.77
N ARG A 249 -0.11 -5.60 14.79
CA ARG A 249 0.56 -4.99 13.64
C ARG A 249 1.20 -3.68 14.05
N VAL A 250 2.20 -3.23 13.29
CA VAL A 250 2.90 -1.95 13.54
C VAL A 250 1.91 -0.78 13.69
N GLY A 251 0.91 -0.69 12.79
CA GLY A 251 -0.10 0.36 12.86
C GLY A 251 -1.01 0.25 14.09
N GLU A 252 -1.29 -0.97 14.58
CA GLU A 252 -2.13 -1.20 15.77
C GLU A 252 -1.38 -0.77 17.04
N VAL A 253 -0.10 -1.10 17.18
CA VAL A 253 0.72 -0.66 18.32
C VAL A 253 0.89 0.86 18.36
N GLN A 254 0.97 1.48 17.18
CA GLN A 254 1.10 2.93 17.05
C GLN A 254 -0.17 3.72 17.42
N LEU A 255 -1.30 3.05 17.61
CA LEU A 255 -2.58 3.62 18.05
C LEU A 255 -2.78 3.52 19.58
N LEU A 256 -1.94 2.78 20.28
CA LEU A 256 -2.12 2.55 21.71
C LEU A 256 -1.91 3.83 22.52
N MET A 257 -2.90 4.16 23.34
CA MET A 257 -2.89 5.22 24.33
C MET A 257 -2.90 4.61 25.73
N LYS A 258 -2.71 5.42 26.78
CA LYS A 258 -2.63 4.93 28.17
C LYS A 258 -3.95 4.31 28.65
N ASP A 259 -5.06 4.86 28.19
CA ASP A 259 -6.44 4.42 28.47
C ASP A 259 -6.86 3.17 27.69
N CYS A 260 -6.06 2.72 26.72
CA CYS A 260 -6.27 1.45 26.02
C CYS A 260 -6.09 0.24 26.93
N VAL A 261 -5.39 0.38 28.07
CA VAL A 261 -5.18 -0.70 29.04
C VAL A 261 -5.93 -0.36 30.31
N GLY A 262 -6.83 -1.23 30.75
CA GLY A 262 -7.61 -0.99 31.95
C GLY A 262 -8.41 -2.18 32.44
N PRO A 263 -8.95 -2.09 33.66
CA PRO A 263 -9.83 -3.10 34.21
C PRO A 263 -11.19 -3.09 33.51
N THR A 264 -11.80 -4.26 33.37
CA THR A 264 -13.21 -4.41 33.02
C THR A 264 -14.08 -4.00 34.20
N LEU A 265 -15.37 -3.78 33.93
CA LEU A 265 -16.37 -3.81 34.99
C LEU A 265 -16.35 -5.19 35.69
N PRO A 266 -16.62 -5.26 37.00
CA PRO A 266 -16.73 -6.52 37.72
C PRO A 266 -17.81 -7.39 37.11
N ASP A 267 -17.55 -8.69 36.95
CA ASP A 267 -18.58 -9.64 36.56
C ASP A 267 -19.61 -9.86 37.70
N SER A 268 -20.62 -10.70 37.46
CA SER A 268 -21.64 -11.03 38.47
C SER A 268 -21.10 -11.70 39.74
N ARG A 269 -19.82 -12.12 39.73
CA ARG A 269 -19.09 -12.68 40.87
C ARG A 269 -18.07 -11.69 41.46
N GLY A 270 -18.02 -10.46 40.96
CA GLY A 270 -17.09 -9.42 41.39
C GLY A 270 -15.69 -9.53 40.80
N ASN A 271 -15.44 -10.43 39.83
CA ASN A 271 -14.11 -10.57 39.24
C ASN A 271 -13.84 -9.46 38.22
N ILE A 272 -12.65 -8.85 38.32
CA ILE A 272 -12.16 -7.83 37.40
C ILE A 272 -11.06 -8.44 36.53
N ARG A 273 -11.10 -8.19 35.22
CA ARG A 273 -10.04 -8.59 34.29
C ARG A 273 -9.37 -7.35 33.73
N PHE A 274 -8.09 -7.41 33.41
CA PHE A 274 -7.44 -6.34 32.64
C PHE A 274 -7.53 -6.67 31.15
N ILE A 275 -7.87 -5.66 30.36
CA ILE A 275 -7.99 -5.77 28.90
C ILE A 275 -7.14 -4.73 28.21
N LEU A 276 -6.75 -5.05 26.97
CA LEU A 276 -6.12 -4.13 26.02
C LEU A 276 -7.08 -3.89 24.85
N ILE A 277 -7.50 -2.64 24.66
CA ILE A 277 -8.37 -2.21 23.57
C ILE A 277 -7.53 -1.56 22.48
N VAL A 278 -7.62 -2.07 21.26
CA VAL A 278 -7.00 -1.49 20.07
C VAL A 278 -8.08 -0.89 19.18
N GLN A 279 -8.05 0.44 19.02
CA GLN A 279 -9.01 1.19 18.21
C GLN A 279 -8.33 2.35 17.48
N ASN A 280 -9.02 2.99 16.54
CA ASN A 280 -8.54 4.25 15.94
C ASN A 280 -8.46 5.34 17.01
N LEU A 281 -7.62 6.34 16.77
CA LEU A 281 -7.61 7.54 17.61
C LEU A 281 -8.98 8.23 17.57
N PRO A 282 -9.45 8.77 18.71
CA PRO A 282 -10.63 9.62 18.75
C PRO A 282 -10.51 10.82 17.77
N ASP A 283 -11.64 11.28 17.23
CA ASP A 283 -11.68 12.34 16.21
C ASP A 283 -11.12 13.69 16.69
N ASP A 284 -11.11 13.94 17.99
CA ASP A 284 -10.58 15.13 18.64
C ASP A 284 -9.06 15.07 18.90
N VAL A 285 -8.43 13.91 18.71
CA VAL A 285 -6.99 13.73 18.90
C VAL A 285 -6.24 14.04 17.61
N VAL A 286 -5.50 15.14 17.60
CA VAL A 286 -4.63 15.51 16.48
C VAL A 286 -3.30 14.75 16.56
N ASP A 287 -3.14 13.77 15.67
CA ASP A 287 -1.88 13.03 15.55
C ASP A 287 -0.82 13.84 14.77
N PRO A 288 0.34 14.16 15.39
CA PRO A 288 1.39 14.98 14.78
C PRO A 288 2.20 14.27 13.68
N ARG A 289 2.02 12.95 13.50
CA ARG A 289 2.76 12.18 12.50
C ARG A 289 2.30 12.51 11.09
N LYS A 290 3.25 12.63 10.15
CA LYS A 290 2.99 12.83 8.72
C LYS A 290 2.03 11.76 8.16
N GLN A 291 2.29 10.50 8.51
CA GLN A 291 1.42 9.36 8.22
C GLN A 291 0.74 8.93 9.52
N GLN A 292 -0.54 9.23 9.63
CA GLN A 292 -1.34 8.85 10.78
C GLN A 292 -1.62 7.35 10.70
N PRO A 293 -1.33 6.57 11.77
CA PRO A 293 -1.71 5.18 11.81
C PRO A 293 -3.24 5.09 11.84
N SER A 294 -3.74 4.02 11.27
CA SER A 294 -5.16 3.70 11.30
C SER A 294 -5.34 2.20 11.23
N LEU A 295 -6.45 1.74 11.78
CA LEU A 295 -6.90 0.38 11.60
C LEU A 295 -7.26 0.15 10.14
N LYS A 296 -6.82 -1.01 9.62
CA LYS A 296 -7.01 -1.35 8.20
C LYS A 296 -8.48 -1.60 7.86
N THR A 297 -9.25 -2.11 8.83
CA THR A 297 -10.68 -2.46 8.73
C THR A 297 -11.34 -2.32 10.09
N GLU A 298 -12.67 -2.22 10.14
CA GLU A 298 -13.44 -2.22 11.41
C GLU A 298 -13.16 -3.46 12.26
N HIS A 299 -13.06 -4.65 11.63
CA HIS A 299 -12.67 -5.90 12.30
C HIS A 299 -11.22 -5.92 12.82
N SER A 300 -10.43 -4.88 12.57
CA SER A 300 -9.10 -4.74 13.17
C SER A 300 -9.17 -4.13 14.57
N GLN A 301 -10.35 -3.69 15.02
CA GLN A 301 -10.58 -3.39 16.43
C GLN A 301 -10.47 -4.67 17.25
N ARG A 302 -9.71 -4.64 18.33
CA ARG A 302 -9.45 -5.83 19.17
C ARG A 302 -9.64 -5.48 20.63
N GLN A 303 -10.22 -6.42 21.37
CA GLN A 303 -10.18 -6.47 22.82
C GLN A 303 -9.41 -7.75 23.18
N ILE A 304 -8.29 -7.58 23.85
CA ILE A 304 -7.37 -8.64 24.26
C ILE A 304 -7.43 -8.78 25.78
#